data_AF-A0A1V4W1R6-F1
#
_entry.id   AF-A0A1V4W1R6-F1
#
_cell.length_a   1.000
_cell.length_b   1.000
_cell.length_c   1.000
_cell.angle_alpha   90.00
_cell.angle_beta   90.00
_cell.angle_gamma   90.00
#
_symmetry.space_group_name_H-M   'P 1'
#
loop_
_entity.id
_entity.type
_entity.pdbx_description
1 polymer ?
#
loop_
_entity_poly.entity_id
_entity_poly.type
_entity_poly.pdbx_seq_one_letter_code
_entity_poly.pdbx_strand_id
1 'polypeptide(L)'
;MALKKVKIENFKIYNDVFELELNPSLNILVGDNEVGKSTVLEAIHLALTGIINGKHLNTELTQYLFNNAAVKSYIDSLSTPNPQRPPQIKIELYFDPVTEDNATFMGSDNSDKDKDACGFSFTIAFDDKYNDEYNALLNVGDVKTLPIEYYEVRWSTFGRKDITVKSIPIKSALIDSSSTRYQNGSDVYISTWIR
;
A
#
# COMPACT_ATOMS: atom_id res chain seq x y z
N MET A 1 7.85 2.40 -20.34
CA MET A 1 6.87 2.07 -19.30
C MET A 1 6.94 3.14 -18.20
N ALA A 2 5.80 3.72 -17.82
CA ALA A 2 5.65 4.74 -16.80
C ALA A 2 4.45 4.40 -15.91
N LEU A 3 4.38 5.01 -14.73
CA LEU A 3 3.20 4.95 -13.88
C LEU A 3 2.12 5.87 -14.46
N LYS A 4 0.96 5.30 -14.80
CA LYS A 4 -0.17 6.01 -15.38
C LYS A 4 -1.19 6.44 -14.33
N LYS A 5 -1.46 5.57 -13.36
CA LYS A 5 -2.48 5.80 -12.36
C LYS A 5 -2.10 5.16 -11.03
N VAL A 6 -2.49 5.81 -9.94
CA VAL A 6 -2.47 5.25 -8.60
C VAL A 6 -3.87 5.29 -8.00
N LYS A 7 -4.25 4.22 -7.30
CA LYS A 7 -5.39 4.22 -6.38
C LYS A 7 -4.94 3.85 -4.98
N ILE A 8 -5.46 4.55 -3.97
CA ILE A 8 -5.09 4.40 -2.56
C ILE A 8 -6.36 4.27 -1.74
N GLU A 9 -6.47 3.21 -0.96
CA GLU A 9 -7.59 2.94 -0.06
C GLU A 9 -7.07 2.69 1.35
N ASN A 10 -7.72 3.34 2.33
CA ASN A 10 -7.47 3.15 3.76
C ASN A 10 -6.00 3.31 4.20
N PHE A 11 -5.24 4.19 3.55
CA PHE A 11 -3.86 4.51 3.90
C PHE A 11 -3.75 5.92 4.48
N LYS A 12 -3.35 6.01 5.76
CA LYS A 12 -3.21 7.26 6.52
C LYS A 12 -4.46 8.14 6.39
N ILE A 13 -4.37 9.28 5.71
CA ILE A 13 -5.49 10.23 5.61
C ILE A 13 -6.59 9.75 4.64
N TYR A 14 -6.28 8.82 3.74
CA TYR A 14 -7.24 8.33 2.75
C TYR A 14 -8.07 7.21 3.37
N ASN A 15 -9.36 7.47 3.61
CA ASN A 15 -10.30 6.46 4.08
C ASN A 15 -10.87 5.69 2.88
N ASP A 16 -11.65 6.39 2.05
CA ASP A 16 -12.18 5.88 0.79
C ASP A 16 -11.11 5.80 -0.31
N VAL A 17 -11.48 5.22 -1.45
CA VAL A 17 -10.60 5.11 -2.62
C VAL A 17 -10.27 6.49 -3.18
N PHE A 18 -9.02 6.90 -3.05
CA PHE A 18 -8.44 8.03 -3.75
C PHE A 18 -7.85 7.58 -5.08
N GLU A 19 -8.11 8.31 -6.15
CA GLU A 19 -7.62 8.01 -7.51
C GLU A 19 -6.88 9.23 -8.09
N LEU A 20 -5.72 8.97 -8.69
CA LEU A 20 -4.91 9.99 -9.34
C LEU A 20 -4.32 9.45 -10.64
N GLU A 21 -4.69 10.11 -11.75
CA GLU A 21 -4.06 9.95 -13.06
C GLU A 21 -2.76 10.77 -13.13
N LEU A 22 -1.74 10.20 -13.75
CA LEU A 22 -0.39 10.74 -13.84
C LEU A 22 0.02 10.93 -15.30
N ASN A 23 0.73 12.02 -15.55
CA ASN A 23 1.39 12.27 -16.80
C ASN A 23 2.67 11.42 -16.91
N PRO A 24 3.06 10.96 -18.12
CA PRO A 24 4.24 10.11 -18.29
C PRO A 24 5.59 10.73 -17.90
N SER A 25 5.66 12.07 -17.85
CA SER A 25 6.91 12.82 -17.67
C SER A 25 7.00 13.49 -16.29
N LEU A 26 6.31 14.62 -16.11
CA LEU A 26 6.37 15.43 -14.89
C LEU A 26 4.97 15.58 -14.29
N ASN A 27 4.89 15.31 -12.99
CA ASN A 27 3.69 15.51 -12.20
C ASN A 27 4.03 16.47 -11.05
N ILE A 28 3.26 17.54 -10.89
CA ILE A 28 3.41 18.51 -9.82
C ILE A 28 2.15 18.46 -8.96
N LEU A 29 2.29 18.01 -7.71
CA LEU A 29 1.19 17.98 -6.75
C LEU A 29 1.17 19.29 -5.94
N VAL A 30 0.11 20.08 -6.11
CA VAL A 30 -0.08 21.37 -5.42
C VAL A 30 -1.29 21.30 -4.49
N GLY A 31 -1.19 21.91 -3.33
CA GLY A 31 -2.24 21.95 -2.32
C GLY A 31 -1.68 22.39 -0.98
N ASP A 32 -2.55 22.58 0.01
CA ASP A 32 -2.16 23.03 1.35
C ASP A 32 -1.40 21.95 2.14
N ASN A 33 -0.81 22.32 3.27
CA ASN A 33 -0.16 21.35 4.14
C ASN A 33 -1.19 20.32 4.65
N GLU A 34 -0.72 19.10 4.91
CA GLU A 34 -1.52 18.01 5.50
C GLU A 34 -2.68 17.48 4.65
N VAL A 35 -2.88 17.98 3.42
CA VAL A 35 -3.92 17.48 2.48
C VAL A 35 -3.57 16.14 1.81
N GLY A 36 -2.44 15.52 2.15
CA GLY A 36 -2.05 14.18 1.67
C GLY A 36 -1.04 14.10 0.54
N LYS A 37 -0.49 15.23 0.06
CA LYS A 37 0.50 15.22 -1.03
C LYS A 37 1.68 14.27 -0.77
N SER A 38 2.27 14.35 0.42
CA SER A 38 3.37 13.47 0.83
C SER A 38 2.88 12.03 1.01
N THR A 39 1.64 11.82 1.46
CA THR A 39 1.03 10.50 1.60
C THR A 39 0.87 9.79 0.26
N VAL A 40 0.55 10.49 -0.83
CA VAL A 40 0.53 9.91 -2.19
C VAL A 40 1.91 9.41 -2.59
N LEU A 41 2.94 10.24 -2.41
CA LEU A 41 4.32 9.86 -2.77
C LEU A 41 4.81 8.68 -1.94
N GLU A 42 4.48 8.66 -0.65
CA GLU A 42 4.82 7.57 0.26
C GLU A 42 4.08 6.28 -0.08
N ALA A 43 2.79 6.34 -0.45
CA ALA A 43 2.01 5.19 -0.87
C ALA A 43 2.60 4.55 -2.15
N ILE A 44 2.93 5.37 -3.15
CA ILE A 44 3.59 4.91 -4.38
C ILE A 44 4.93 4.27 -4.05
N HIS A 45 5.76 4.94 -3.24
CA HIS A 45 7.07 4.44 -2.86
C HIS A 45 6.97 3.12 -2.10
N LEU A 46 6.06 3.02 -1.14
CA LEU A 46 5.80 1.81 -0.36
C LEU A 46 5.37 0.66 -1.26
N ALA A 47 4.42 0.87 -2.16
CA ALA A 47 3.96 -0.18 -3.07
C ALA A 47 5.08 -0.66 -4.02
N LEU A 48 5.96 0.24 -4.49
CA LEU A 48 7.06 -0.11 -5.39
C LEU A 48 8.27 -0.76 -4.71
N THR A 49 8.47 -0.53 -3.40
CA THR A 49 9.73 -0.91 -2.71
C THR A 49 9.53 -1.76 -1.45
N GLY A 50 8.34 -1.76 -0.88
CA GLY A 50 8.08 -2.29 0.47
C GLY A 50 8.81 -1.52 1.57
N ILE A 51 9.26 -0.29 1.29
CA ILE A 51 9.97 0.57 2.24
C ILE A 51 9.05 1.71 2.66
N ILE A 52 8.96 1.92 3.96
CA ILE A 52 8.29 3.07 4.57
C ILE A 52 9.26 3.71 5.55
N ASN A 53 9.38 5.04 5.52
CA ASN A 53 10.30 5.75 6.40
C ASN A 53 11.73 5.15 6.36
N GLY A 54 12.24 4.77 5.19
CA GLY A 54 13.60 4.22 5.03
C GLY A 54 13.83 2.82 5.63
N LYS A 55 12.80 2.14 6.10
CA LYS A 55 12.88 0.78 6.65
C LYS A 55 11.89 -0.15 5.94
N HIS A 56 12.14 -1.45 6.02
CA HIS A 56 11.23 -2.45 5.48
C HIS A 56 9.90 -2.45 6.24
N LEU A 57 8.80 -2.48 5.50
CA LEU A 57 7.45 -2.44 6.06
C LEU A 57 7.21 -3.54 7.11
N ASN A 58 7.75 -4.74 6.94
CA ASN A 58 7.59 -5.84 7.90
C ASN A 58 8.07 -5.48 9.33
N THR A 59 8.99 -4.52 9.45
CA THR A 59 9.50 -4.04 10.75
C THR A 59 8.75 -2.81 11.30
N GLU A 60 7.98 -2.14 10.45
CA GLU A 60 7.30 -0.87 10.76
C GLU A 60 5.78 -0.96 10.57
N LEU A 61 5.26 -2.19 10.43
CA LEU A 61 3.84 -2.43 10.28
C LEU A 61 3.15 -2.10 11.61
N THR A 62 2.34 -1.06 11.58
CA THR A 62 1.60 -0.57 12.75
C THR A 62 0.20 -0.12 12.32
N GLN A 63 -0.74 -0.05 13.27
CA GLN A 63 -2.10 0.44 12.99
C GLN A 63 -2.12 1.88 12.46
N TYR A 64 -1.07 2.68 12.71
CA TYR A 64 -0.99 4.08 12.26
C TYR A 64 -0.88 4.23 10.74
N LEU A 65 -0.64 3.13 10.01
CA LEU A 65 -0.70 3.13 8.55
C LEU A 65 -2.14 3.14 8.03
N PHE A 66 -3.08 2.63 8.82
CA PHE A 66 -4.49 2.57 8.48
C PHE A 66 -5.16 3.91 8.74
N ASN A 67 -6.28 4.16 8.06
CA ASN A 67 -7.07 5.34 8.35
C ASN A 67 -7.75 5.22 9.73
N ASN A 68 -7.62 6.27 10.55
CA ASN A 68 -8.18 6.29 11.89
C ASN A 68 -9.71 6.11 11.91
N ALA A 69 -10.42 6.61 10.91
CA ALA A 69 -11.87 6.45 10.83
C ALA A 69 -12.26 5.00 10.51
N ALA A 70 -11.53 4.33 9.61
CA ALA A 70 -11.73 2.92 9.30
C ALA A 70 -11.45 2.03 10.53
N VAL A 71 -10.34 2.28 11.23
CA VAL A 71 -9.98 1.57 12.47
C VAL A 71 -11.06 1.75 13.53
N LYS A 72 -11.51 2.99 13.74
CA LYS A 72 -12.56 3.31 14.70
C LYS A 72 -13.89 2.63 14.34
N SER A 73 -14.32 2.71 13.08
CA SER A 73 -15.53 2.05 12.60
C SER A 73 -15.51 0.55 12.88
N TYR A 74 -14.37 -0.10 12.62
CA TYR A 74 -14.18 -1.50 12.91
C TYR A 74 -14.30 -1.80 14.42
N ILE A 75 -13.54 -1.09 15.27
CA ILE A 75 -13.58 -1.30 16.73
C ILE A 75 -14.99 -1.07 17.30
N ASP A 76 -15.65 0.02 16.90
CA ASP A 76 -17.01 0.34 17.34
C ASP A 76 -18.00 -0.75 16.91
N SER A 77 -17.82 -1.32 15.71
CA SER A 77 -18.67 -2.40 15.19
C SER A 77 -18.56 -3.72 15.98
N LEU A 78 -17.45 -3.97 16.67
CA LEU A 78 -17.27 -5.20 17.47
C LEU A 78 -18.26 -5.30 18.64
N SER A 79 -18.81 -4.16 19.07
CA SER A 79 -19.85 -4.10 20.10
C SER A 79 -21.27 -4.36 19.56
N THR A 80 -21.43 -4.49 18.24
CA THR A 80 -22.71 -4.65 17.57
C THR A 80 -22.98 -6.11 17.18
N PRO A 81 -24.24 -6.50 16.89
CA PRO A 81 -24.56 -7.86 16.47
C PRO A 81 -23.89 -8.31 15.16
N ASN A 82 -23.45 -7.35 14.33
CA ASN A 82 -22.84 -7.60 13.02
C ASN A 82 -21.46 -6.94 12.97
N PRO A 83 -20.42 -7.55 13.57
CA PRO A 83 -19.07 -7.00 13.56
C PRO A 83 -18.54 -6.88 12.11
N GLN A 84 -17.94 -5.73 11.81
CA GLN A 84 -17.24 -5.54 10.53
C GLN A 84 -15.96 -6.36 10.50
N ARG A 85 -15.50 -6.68 9.29
CA ARG A 85 -14.19 -7.30 9.11
C ARG A 85 -13.07 -6.31 9.45
N PRO A 86 -11.90 -6.80 9.90
CA PRO A 86 -10.74 -5.95 10.06
C PRO A 86 -10.43 -5.20 8.74
N PRO A 87 -10.15 -3.89 8.80
CA PRO A 87 -9.99 -3.06 7.61
C PRO A 87 -8.70 -3.43 6.87
N GLN A 88 -8.63 -3.24 5.55
CA GLN A 88 -7.44 -3.52 4.75
C GLN A 88 -6.88 -2.24 4.11
N ILE A 89 -5.58 -2.17 3.88
CA ILE A 89 -4.96 -1.14 3.03
C ILE A 89 -4.81 -1.72 1.64
N LYS A 90 -5.22 -0.96 0.61
CA LYS A 90 -4.99 -1.34 -0.79
C LYS A 90 -4.41 -0.18 -1.57
N ILE A 91 -3.30 -0.44 -2.26
CA ILE A 91 -2.67 0.51 -3.18
C ILE A 91 -2.52 -0.18 -4.53
N GLU A 92 -3.13 0.39 -5.57
CA GLU A 92 -3.03 -0.14 -6.93
C GLU A 92 -2.19 0.81 -7.78
N LEU A 93 -1.22 0.24 -8.51
CA LEU A 93 -0.36 0.98 -9.43
C LEU A 93 -0.56 0.45 -10.85
N TYR A 94 -0.90 1.35 -11.76
CA TYR A 94 -1.20 1.07 -13.16
C TYR A 94 -0.07 1.58 -14.06
N PHE A 95 0.34 0.78 -15.03
CA PHE A 95 1.44 1.06 -15.94
C PHE A 95 0.99 1.28 -17.38
N ASP A 96 1.72 2.12 -18.11
CA ASP A 96 1.52 2.41 -19.53
C ASP A 96 2.85 2.87 -20.17
N PRO A 97 3.23 2.47 -21.40
CA PRO A 97 2.66 1.41 -22.21
C PRO A 97 2.91 0.01 -21.65
N VAL A 98 2.06 -0.91 -22.08
CA VAL A 98 2.30 -2.35 -21.97
C VAL A 98 3.45 -2.72 -22.91
N THR A 99 4.43 -3.43 -22.38
CA THR A 99 5.58 -3.99 -23.09
C THR A 99 5.69 -5.48 -22.78
N GLU A 100 6.57 -6.20 -23.48
CA GLU A 100 6.78 -7.63 -23.20
C GLU A 100 7.19 -7.89 -21.74
N ASP A 101 7.97 -6.98 -21.15
CA ASP A 101 8.46 -7.08 -19.76
C ASP A 101 7.35 -7.03 -18.70
N ASN A 102 6.24 -6.35 -18.97
CA ASN A 102 5.14 -6.17 -18.03
C ASN A 102 3.84 -6.87 -18.47
N ALA A 103 3.85 -7.66 -19.55
CA ALA A 103 2.67 -8.38 -20.02
C ALA A 103 2.06 -9.30 -18.94
N THR A 104 2.90 -9.86 -18.05
CA THR A 104 2.44 -10.67 -16.90
C THR A 104 1.67 -9.89 -15.83
N PHE A 105 1.68 -8.55 -15.92
CA PHE A 105 0.95 -7.65 -15.04
C PHE A 105 -0.43 -7.27 -15.58
N MET A 106 -0.79 -7.71 -16.78
CA MET A 106 -2.12 -7.47 -17.34
C MET A 106 -3.19 -8.38 -16.70
N GLY A 107 -4.37 -7.80 -16.47
CA GLY A 107 -5.55 -8.57 -16.13
C GLY A 107 -6.61 -7.75 -15.40
N SER A 108 -7.65 -8.44 -14.93
CA SER A 108 -8.86 -7.83 -14.35
C SER A 108 -8.89 -7.79 -12.83
N ASP A 109 -7.81 -8.18 -12.16
CA ASP A 109 -7.70 -8.14 -10.69
C ASP A 109 -7.29 -6.76 -10.15
N ASN A 110 -7.92 -5.73 -10.71
CA ASN A 110 -7.88 -4.35 -10.28
C ASN A 110 -9.26 -3.92 -9.78
N SER A 111 -9.34 -2.77 -9.11
CA SER A 111 -10.60 -2.23 -8.60
C SER A 111 -11.59 -1.84 -9.71
N ASP A 112 -11.09 -1.42 -10.88
CA ASP A 112 -11.91 -1.02 -12.03
C ASP A 112 -12.49 -2.20 -12.82
N LYS A 113 -12.02 -3.43 -12.56
CA LYS A 113 -12.35 -4.64 -13.33
C LYS A 113 -12.00 -4.54 -14.82
N ASP A 114 -11.08 -3.64 -15.17
CA ASP A 114 -10.58 -3.51 -16.54
C ASP A 114 -9.68 -4.70 -16.87
N LYS A 115 -9.99 -5.45 -17.93
CA LYS A 115 -9.23 -6.64 -18.35
C LYS A 115 -7.92 -6.29 -19.03
N ASP A 116 -7.83 -5.09 -19.59
CA ASP A 116 -6.70 -4.65 -20.40
C ASP A 116 -5.73 -3.77 -19.57
N ALA A 117 -6.06 -3.50 -18.30
CA ALA A 117 -5.19 -2.80 -17.38
C ALA A 117 -3.94 -3.63 -17.06
N CYS A 118 -2.80 -2.95 -17.04
CA CYS A 118 -1.50 -3.49 -16.65
C CYS A 118 -1.05 -2.87 -15.33
N GLY A 119 -0.72 -3.68 -14.33
CA GLY A 119 -0.33 -3.18 -13.03
C GLY A 119 -0.35 -4.23 -11.92
N PHE A 120 -0.29 -3.76 -10.68
CA PHE A 120 -0.37 -4.62 -9.52
C PHE A 120 -1.07 -3.94 -8.34
N SER A 121 -1.58 -4.77 -7.44
CA SER A 121 -2.12 -4.39 -6.15
C SER A 121 -1.11 -4.72 -5.05
N PHE A 122 -0.85 -3.74 -4.19
CA PHE A 122 -0.21 -3.90 -2.89
C PHE A 122 -1.29 -3.88 -1.82
N THR A 123 -1.32 -4.88 -0.94
CA THR A 123 -2.35 -5.02 0.07
C THR A 123 -1.73 -5.32 1.44
N ILE A 124 -2.27 -4.68 2.47
CA ILE A 124 -2.08 -5.07 3.87
C ILE A 124 -3.45 -5.49 4.40
N ALA A 125 -3.65 -6.78 4.62
CA ALA A 125 -4.96 -7.32 5.00
C ALA A 125 -4.81 -8.38 6.09
N PHE A 126 -5.89 -8.61 6.84
CA PHE A 126 -5.98 -9.72 7.79
C PHE A 126 -5.85 -11.05 7.04
N ASP A 127 -5.00 -11.93 7.54
CA ASP A 127 -4.79 -13.26 6.97
C ASP A 127 -5.79 -14.25 7.59
N ASP A 128 -6.67 -14.78 6.73
CA ASP A 128 -7.72 -15.72 7.11
C ASP A 128 -7.20 -16.99 7.82
N LYS A 129 -5.90 -17.30 7.74
CA LYS A 129 -5.31 -18.42 8.49
C LYS A 129 -5.37 -18.21 10.02
N TYR A 130 -5.51 -16.97 10.49
CA TYR A 130 -5.59 -16.64 11.92
C TYR A 130 -7.03 -16.50 12.43
N ASN A 131 -8.02 -16.96 11.67
CA ASN A 131 -9.43 -16.83 12.04
C ASN A 131 -9.74 -17.48 13.40
N ASP A 132 -9.11 -18.58 13.75
CA ASP A 132 -9.35 -19.28 15.03
C ASP A 132 -8.84 -18.45 16.22
N GLU A 133 -7.61 -17.95 16.14
CA GLU A 133 -7.00 -17.07 17.15
C GLU A 133 -7.74 -15.74 17.27
N TYR A 134 -8.16 -15.18 16.14
CA TYR A 134 -8.93 -13.94 16.09
C TYR A 134 -10.31 -14.11 16.73
N ASN A 135 -11.03 -15.19 16.45
CA ASN A 135 -12.31 -15.48 17.09
C ASN A 135 -12.15 -15.70 18.60
N ALA A 136 -11.06 -16.34 19.04
CA ALA A 136 -10.75 -16.47 20.46
C ALA A 136 -10.51 -15.09 21.12
N LEU A 137 -9.76 -14.20 20.44
CA LEU A 137 -9.54 -12.82 20.90
C LEU A 137 -10.86 -12.04 21.03
N LEU A 138 -11.75 -12.16 20.04
CA LEU A 138 -13.07 -11.50 20.09
C LEU A 138 -13.93 -12.00 21.25
N ASN A 139 -13.87 -13.30 21.58
CA ASN A 139 -14.64 -13.88 22.69
C ASN A 139 -14.16 -13.43 24.07
N VAL A 140 -12.86 -13.11 24.23
CA VAL A 140 -12.33 -12.53 25.47
C VAL A 140 -12.86 -11.10 25.68
N GLY A 141 -13.16 -10.39 24.58
CA GLY A 141 -13.57 -9.00 24.59
C GLY A 141 -12.38 -8.03 24.79
N ASP A 142 -12.67 -6.73 24.80
CA ASP A 142 -11.71 -5.63 25.02
C ASP A 142 -10.69 -5.36 23.89
N VAL A 143 -11.01 -5.72 22.65
CA VAL A 143 -10.19 -5.35 21.47
C VAL A 143 -10.28 -3.84 21.24
N LYS A 144 -9.19 -3.12 21.53
CA LYS A 144 -9.08 -1.65 21.38
C LYS A 144 -8.19 -1.19 20.22
N THR A 145 -7.51 -2.12 19.57
CA THR A 145 -6.59 -1.85 18.45
C THR A 145 -6.73 -2.94 17.40
N LEU A 146 -6.24 -2.67 16.19
CA LEU A 146 -6.14 -3.73 15.19
C LEU A 146 -5.18 -4.83 15.65
N PRO A 147 -5.50 -6.12 15.44
CA PRO A 147 -4.57 -7.22 15.70
C PRO A 147 -3.57 -7.32 14.55
N ILE A 148 -2.64 -6.37 14.47
CA ILE A 148 -1.67 -6.20 13.37
C ILE A 148 -0.80 -7.45 13.16
N GLU A 149 -0.65 -8.27 14.18
CA GLU A 149 0.12 -9.51 14.17
C GLU A 149 -0.50 -10.56 13.24
N TYR A 150 -1.80 -10.45 12.96
CA TYR A 150 -2.54 -11.32 12.07
C TYR A 150 -2.66 -10.77 10.65
N TYR A 151 -2.03 -9.63 10.37
CA TYR A 151 -2.01 -9.05 9.04
C TYR A 151 -0.83 -9.58 8.23
N GLU A 152 -1.05 -9.66 6.93
CA GLU A 152 -0.04 -9.97 5.96
C GLU A 152 0.08 -8.86 4.92
N VAL A 153 1.28 -8.78 4.34
CA VAL A 153 1.59 -7.86 3.24
C VAL A 153 1.72 -8.68 1.96
N ARG A 154 0.92 -8.34 0.94
CA ARG A 154 0.92 -9.05 -0.34
C ARG A 154 1.07 -8.10 -1.52
N TRP A 155 1.73 -8.59 -2.56
CA TRP A 155 1.76 -7.97 -3.89
C TRP A 155 1.20 -8.98 -4.88
N SER A 156 0.18 -8.59 -5.63
CA SER A 156 -0.41 -9.43 -6.68
C SER A 156 -0.60 -8.62 -7.94
N THR A 157 -0.22 -9.17 -9.09
CA THR A 157 -0.46 -8.51 -10.37
C THR A 157 -1.94 -8.50 -10.73
N PHE A 158 -2.38 -7.63 -11.64
CA PHE A 158 -3.77 -7.69 -12.12
C PHE A 158 -4.09 -8.99 -12.87
N GLY A 159 -3.06 -9.75 -13.27
CA GLY A 159 -3.15 -11.12 -13.77
C GLY A 159 -3.30 -12.20 -12.68
N ARG A 160 -3.55 -11.83 -11.41
CA ARG A 160 -3.72 -12.74 -10.25
C ARG A 160 -2.48 -13.58 -9.95
N LYS A 161 -1.29 -13.02 -10.17
CA LYS A 161 -0.03 -13.67 -9.83
C LYS A 161 0.61 -12.94 -8.66
N ASP A 162 0.83 -13.67 -7.57
CA ASP A 162 1.58 -13.15 -6.45
C ASP A 162 3.05 -12.94 -6.82
N ILE A 163 3.59 -11.79 -6.42
CA ILE A 163 4.94 -11.35 -6.74
C ILE A 163 5.63 -10.80 -5.51
N THR A 164 6.92 -10.50 -5.66
CA THR A 164 7.68 -9.74 -4.66
C THR A 164 8.13 -8.42 -5.28
N VAL A 165 8.56 -7.50 -4.43
CA VAL A 165 9.15 -6.21 -4.84
C VAL A 165 10.27 -6.35 -5.89
N LYS A 166 11.00 -7.47 -5.86
CA LYS A 166 12.08 -7.75 -6.83
C LYS A 166 11.57 -7.90 -8.26
N SER A 167 10.34 -8.41 -8.42
CA SER A 167 9.70 -8.61 -9.73
C SER A 167 9.07 -7.35 -10.30
N ILE A 168 8.96 -6.27 -9.52
CA ILE A 168 8.38 -5.00 -9.98
C ILE A 168 9.35 -4.32 -10.95
N PRO A 169 8.92 -4.03 -12.19
CA PRO A 169 9.81 -3.55 -13.25
C PRO A 169 10.14 -2.05 -13.16
N ILE A 170 9.47 -1.29 -12.28
CA ILE A 170 9.76 0.12 -11.98
C ILE A 170 10.34 0.21 -10.57
N LYS A 171 11.39 1.02 -10.41
CA LYS A 171 11.94 1.40 -9.10
C LYS A 171 11.66 2.87 -8.82
N SER A 172 11.64 3.23 -7.54
CA SER A 172 11.44 4.61 -7.10
C SER A 172 12.52 5.02 -6.11
N ALA A 173 12.95 6.27 -6.19
CA ALA A 173 13.74 6.93 -5.17
C ALA A 173 12.90 8.07 -4.58
N LEU A 174 12.77 8.10 -3.26
CA LEU A 174 12.09 9.17 -2.54
C LEU A 174 13.16 10.09 -1.93
N ILE A 175 13.13 11.37 -2.29
CA ILE A 175 14.05 12.38 -1.79
C ILE A 175 13.26 13.33 -0.89
N ASP A 176 13.61 13.33 0.39
CA ASP A 176 12.99 14.20 1.39
C ASP A 176 14.10 14.94 2.18
N SER A 177 14.25 16.23 1.90
CA SER A 177 15.22 17.11 2.55
C SER A 177 14.77 17.62 3.92
N SER A 178 13.50 17.41 4.29
CA SER A 178 12.98 17.80 5.62
C SER A 178 13.38 16.79 6.70
N SER A 179 13.70 15.55 6.28
CA SER A 179 14.15 14.51 7.18
C SER A 179 15.67 14.58 7.37
N THR A 180 16.13 15.31 8.39
CA THR A 180 17.52 15.18 8.91
C THR A 180 17.68 13.82 9.56
N ARG A 181 17.75 12.77 8.76
CA ARG A 181 18.13 11.43 9.22
C ARG A 181 19.64 11.31 9.07
N TYR A 182 20.33 11.32 10.20
CA TYR A 182 21.75 10.96 10.30
C TYR A 182 21.92 9.47 9.95
N GLN A 183 21.89 9.13 8.67
CA GLN A 183 22.41 7.86 8.16
C GLN A 183 23.16 8.16 6.86
N ASN A 184 24.43 7.75 6.83
CA ASN A 184 25.39 7.99 5.76
C ASN A 184 24.76 7.82 4.37
N GLY A 185 24.33 8.94 3.78
CA GLY A 185 23.35 8.97 2.71
C GLY A 185 23.88 8.57 1.34
N SER A 186 25.18 8.34 1.18
CA SER A 186 25.75 7.96 -0.12
C SER A 186 25.53 6.49 -0.49
N ASP A 187 25.55 5.57 0.49
CA ASP A 187 25.65 4.13 0.18
C ASP A 187 24.28 3.47 -0.12
N VAL A 188 23.19 3.99 0.47
CA VAL A 188 21.84 3.41 0.28
C VAL A 188 21.35 3.61 -1.15
N TYR A 189 21.54 4.81 -1.73
CA TYR A 189 21.13 5.07 -3.10
C TYR A 189 21.97 4.28 -4.11
N ILE A 190 23.29 4.13 -3.91
CA ILE A 190 24.16 3.41 -4.86
C ILE A 190 23.79 1.92 -4.96
N SER A 191 23.39 1.29 -3.85
CA SER A 191 23.04 -0.14 -3.82
C SER A 191 21.81 -0.51 -4.65
N THR A 192 20.92 0.44 -4.94
CA THR A 192 19.69 0.20 -5.71
C THR A 192 19.88 0.39 -7.22
N TRP A 193 20.99 1.02 -7.63
CA TRP A 193 21.25 1.42 -9.03
C TRP A 193 22.29 0.55 -9.72
N ILE A 194 23.10 -0.19 -8.96
CA ILE A 194 24.05 -1.17 -9.50
C ILE A 194 23.35 -2.54 -9.54
N ARG A 195 22.69 -2.84 -10.65
CA ARG A 195 22.41 -4.23 -11.06
C ARG A 195 22.23 -4.35 -12.56
#